data_AF-M2UQT6-F1
#
_entry.id   AF-M2UQT6-F1
#
_cell.length_a   1.000
_cell.length_b   1.000
_cell.length_c   1.000
_cell.angle_alpha   90.00
_cell.angle_beta   90.00
_cell.angle_gamma   90.00
#
_symmetry.space_group_name_H-M   'P 1'
#
loop_
_entity.id
_entity.type
_entity.pdbx_description
1 polymer ?
#
loop_
_entity_poly.entity_id
_entity_poly.type
_entity_poly.pdbx_seq_one_letter_code
_entity_poly.pdbx_strand_id
1 'polypeptide(L)'
;MATCKPLLRVCPSTVQPAFLLPRTQQRFESTTRRHRKLLALPAAPSYTPDSSSPTLIFNPPSSAPSVHHTPVKFLPQTDKRRALYASTHQQLARTALSTRTSPTTSPGTPLSAPSHLPPKPSSALPPAVRQPYDKQYHVTEEQVAEMRQLRAQDPDTWTRVKLAQRFACSQFFVGLVARNPDKAERVALEHQRAREKWGARRREAREDRVRRKSAWARDE
;
A
#
# COMPACT_ATOMS: atom_id res chain seq x y z
N MET A 1 22.78 -34.95 14.50
CA MET A 1 23.37 -34.94 15.86
C MET A 1 24.74 -34.29 15.78
N ALA A 2 24.82 -32.96 15.93
CA ALA A 2 26.08 -32.23 15.88
C ALA A 2 26.49 -31.86 17.31
N THR A 3 27.51 -32.51 17.84
CA THR A 3 28.04 -32.28 19.18
C THR A 3 29.00 -31.08 19.16
N CYS A 4 28.57 -29.95 19.70
CA CYS A 4 29.45 -28.81 19.95
C CYS A 4 30.36 -29.12 21.16
N LYS A 5 31.67 -29.21 20.93
CA LYS A 5 32.69 -29.31 21.99
C LYS A 5 32.94 -27.92 22.58
N PRO A 6 32.94 -27.73 23.91
CA PRO A 6 33.33 -26.47 24.52
C PRO A 6 34.86 -26.34 24.46
N LEU A 7 35.36 -25.36 23.69
CA LEU A 7 36.76 -24.96 23.79
C LEU A 7 36.95 -24.16 25.07
N LEU A 8 37.58 -24.77 26.07
CA LEU A 8 38.06 -24.09 27.26
C LEU A 8 39.12 -23.07 26.86
N ARG A 9 38.74 -21.80 26.88
CA ARG A 9 39.67 -20.68 26.69
C ARG A 9 40.41 -20.46 28.01
N VAL A 10 41.53 -21.15 28.20
CA VAL A 10 42.44 -20.89 29.31
C VAL A 10 43.16 -19.57 29.01
N CYS A 11 42.67 -18.48 29.61
CA CYS A 11 43.42 -17.23 29.63
C CYS A 11 44.56 -17.38 30.66
N PRO A 12 45.84 -17.12 30.30
CA PRO A 12 46.89 -17.09 31.30
C PRO A 12 46.57 -16.00 32.31
N SER A 13 46.55 -16.38 33.59
CA SER A 13 46.46 -15.47 34.72
C SER A 13 47.71 -14.59 34.73
N THR A 14 47.65 -13.46 34.04
CA THR A 14 48.57 -12.36 34.30
C THR A 14 48.15 -11.75 35.62
N VAL A 15 48.86 -12.11 36.69
CA VAL A 15 48.77 -11.46 37.99
C VAL A 15 49.18 -10.00 37.79
N GLN A 16 48.19 -9.13 37.56
CA GLN A 16 48.43 -7.70 37.49
C GLN A 16 48.65 -7.20 38.93
N PRO A 17 49.69 -6.39 39.21
CA PRO A 17 49.85 -5.79 40.52
C PRO A 17 48.61 -4.93 40.85
N ALA A 18 48.17 -5.00 42.11
CA ALA A 18 47.01 -4.29 42.60
C ALA A 18 47.26 -2.77 42.62
N PHE A 19 47.04 -2.12 41.48
CA PHE A 19 46.95 -0.67 41.42
C PHE A 19 45.64 -0.24 42.10
N LEU A 20 45.76 0.51 43.21
CA LEU A 20 44.66 1.07 44.01
C LEU A 20 43.95 2.27 43.34
N LEU A 21 44.28 2.58 42.08
CA LEU A 21 43.56 3.58 41.32
C LEU A 21 42.30 2.93 40.72
N PRO A 22 41.11 3.54 40.85
CA PRO A 22 39.90 3.01 40.24
C PRO A 22 40.16 2.89 38.75
N ARG A 23 40.20 1.65 38.24
CA ARG A 23 40.35 1.35 36.83
C ARG A 23 39.19 2.04 36.12
N THR A 24 39.44 3.21 35.54
CA THR A 24 38.46 3.93 34.73
C THR A 24 38.25 3.08 33.49
N GLN A 25 37.32 2.11 33.58
CA GLN A 25 36.86 1.40 32.41
C GLN A 25 36.19 2.44 31.53
N GLN A 26 36.95 3.03 30.60
CA GLN A 26 36.39 3.87 29.57
C GLN A 26 35.36 3.02 28.83
N ARG A 27 34.10 3.39 29.00
CA ARG A 27 32.94 2.64 28.50
C ARG A 27 32.82 2.93 27.00
N PHE A 28 33.64 2.31 26.17
CA PHE A 28 33.51 2.45 24.73
C PHE A 28 32.22 1.78 24.22
N GLU A 29 31.46 2.49 23.39
CA GLU A 29 30.21 2.00 22.79
C GLU A 29 30.45 0.86 21.78
N SER A 30 31.69 0.71 21.31
CA SER A 30 32.12 -0.14 20.18
C SER A 30 31.94 -1.65 20.32
N THR A 31 31.36 -2.17 21.40
CA THR A 31 31.16 -3.62 21.55
C THR A 31 29.82 -4.04 20.96
N THR A 32 29.83 -5.07 20.11
CA THR A 32 28.62 -5.65 19.48
C THR A 32 27.52 -6.00 20.50
N ARG A 33 27.91 -6.45 21.71
CA ARG A 33 26.98 -6.77 22.80
C ARG A 33 26.18 -5.55 23.27
N ARG A 34 26.81 -4.37 23.36
CA ARG A 34 26.14 -3.13 23.78
C ARG A 34 25.19 -2.65 22.71
N HIS A 35 25.65 -2.59 21.46
CA HIS A 35 24.78 -2.25 20.33
C HIS A 35 23.57 -3.20 20.22
N ARG A 36 23.76 -4.51 20.36
CA ARG A 36 22.64 -5.48 20.36
C ARG A 36 21.65 -5.25 21.50
N LYS A 37 22.14 -4.91 22.70
CA LYS A 37 21.26 -4.62 23.85
C LYS A 37 20.47 -3.33 23.65
N LEU A 38 21.10 -2.29 23.11
CA LEU A 38 20.45 -1.01 22.83
C LEU A 38 19.41 -1.12 21.71
N LEU A 39 19.66 -1.95 20.69
CA LEU A 39 18.76 -2.19 19.55
C LEU A 39 17.74 -3.33 19.80
N ALA A 40 17.67 -3.87 21.02
CA ALA A 40 16.75 -4.96 21.34
C ALA A 40 15.30 -4.43 21.42
N LEU A 41 14.43 -4.97 20.56
CA LEU A 41 13.00 -4.68 20.59
C LEU A 41 12.25 -5.80 21.34
N PRO A 42 11.24 -5.47 22.16
CA PRO A 42 10.40 -6.47 22.80
C PRO A 42 9.57 -7.25 21.76
N ALA A 43 9.24 -8.50 22.08
CA ALA A 43 8.30 -9.28 21.28
C ALA A 43 6.89 -8.69 21.38
N ALA A 44 6.04 -8.97 20.39
CA ALA A 44 4.64 -8.56 20.46
C ALA A 44 3.93 -9.27 21.64
N PRO A 45 2.98 -8.62 22.33
CA PRO A 45 2.31 -9.16 23.51
C PRO A 45 1.57 -10.46 23.25
N SER A 46 1.18 -10.72 22.00
CA SER A 46 0.59 -12.00 21.57
C SER A 46 1.49 -13.22 21.75
N TYR A 47 2.81 -13.03 21.91
CA TYR A 47 3.79 -14.11 22.08
C TYR A 47 4.11 -14.42 23.54
N THR A 48 3.62 -13.63 24.49
CA THR A 48 3.75 -13.94 25.92
C THR A 48 2.56 -14.80 26.35
N PRO A 49 2.77 -16.08 26.72
CA PRO A 49 1.68 -16.95 27.10
C PRO A 49 1.12 -16.58 28.47
N ASP A 50 -0.21 -16.44 28.57
CA ASP A 50 -0.90 -16.22 29.84
C ASP A 50 -1.17 -17.54 30.60
N SER A 51 -1.22 -18.66 29.89
CA SER A 51 -1.50 -20.00 30.43
C SER A 51 -0.35 -20.97 30.19
N SER A 52 -0.16 -21.93 31.11
CA SER A 52 0.84 -23.00 30.96
C SER A 52 0.47 -24.09 29.95
N SER A 53 -0.82 -24.26 29.65
CA SER A 53 -1.31 -25.26 28.69
C SER A 53 -1.17 -24.80 27.24
N PRO A 54 -0.84 -25.70 26.29
CA PRO A 54 -0.72 -25.34 24.88
C PRO A 54 -2.10 -24.99 24.29
N THR A 55 -2.22 -23.78 23.74
CA THR A 55 -3.44 -23.27 23.10
C THR A 55 -3.12 -22.69 21.73
N LEU A 56 -4.03 -22.82 20.76
CA LEU A 56 -3.92 -22.15 19.46
C LEU A 56 -4.45 -20.72 19.55
N ILE A 57 -3.57 -19.74 19.32
CA ILE A 57 -3.90 -18.31 19.36
C ILE A 57 -4.01 -17.78 17.93
N PHE A 58 -5.11 -17.07 17.63
CA PHE A 58 -5.24 -16.34 16.38
C PHE A 58 -4.57 -14.96 16.50
N ASN A 59 -3.43 -14.78 15.81
CA ASN A 59 -2.63 -13.55 15.85
C ASN A 59 -2.51 -12.93 14.44
N PRO A 60 -3.50 -12.14 13.98
CA PRO A 60 -3.43 -11.52 12.66
C PRO A 60 -2.32 -10.45 12.65
N PRO A 61 -1.31 -10.54 11.76
CA PRO A 61 -0.21 -9.58 11.75
C PRO A 61 -0.66 -8.21 11.23
N SER A 62 -0.06 -7.14 11.76
CA SER A 62 -0.22 -5.77 11.25
C SER A 62 0.68 -5.52 10.03
N SER A 63 0.50 -6.32 8.99
CA SER A 63 1.27 -6.25 7.75
C SER A 63 0.36 -6.39 6.54
N ALA A 64 0.82 -5.91 5.37
CA ALA A 64 0.11 -6.15 4.12
C ALA A 64 0.02 -7.67 3.84
N PRO A 65 -1.14 -8.17 3.34
CA PRO A 65 -1.26 -9.57 2.97
C PRO A 65 -0.41 -9.89 1.74
N SER A 66 0.03 -11.14 1.62
CA SER A 66 0.70 -11.62 0.41
C SER A 66 -0.31 -11.92 -0.70
N VAL A 67 0.16 -11.98 -1.95
CA VAL A 67 -0.65 -12.33 -3.13
C VAL A 67 -1.32 -13.71 -2.99
N HIS A 68 -0.69 -14.63 -2.25
CA HIS A 68 -1.24 -15.96 -2.00
C HIS A 68 -2.45 -15.97 -1.05
N HIS A 69 -2.67 -14.89 -0.30
CA HIS A 69 -3.90 -14.70 0.48
C HIS A 69 -5.05 -14.27 -0.43
N THR A 70 -5.51 -15.21 -1.25
CA THR A 70 -6.57 -14.99 -2.24
C THR A 70 -7.91 -14.64 -1.57
N PRO A 71 -8.54 -13.50 -1.92
CA PRO A 71 -9.83 -13.11 -1.36
C PRO A 71 -10.94 -14.05 -1.86
N VAL A 72 -12.00 -14.20 -1.07
CA VAL A 72 -13.15 -15.11 -1.35
C VAL A 72 -13.72 -14.93 -2.77
N LYS A 73 -13.73 -13.70 -3.29
CA LYS A 73 -14.28 -13.37 -4.62
C LYS A 73 -13.49 -14.00 -5.77
N PHE A 74 -12.22 -14.32 -5.57
CA PHE A 74 -11.35 -14.95 -6.58
C PHE A 74 -11.25 -16.47 -6.42
N LEU A 75 -11.87 -17.04 -5.37
CA LEU A 75 -11.91 -18.49 -5.20
C LEU A 75 -13.00 -19.12 -6.07
N PRO A 76 -12.75 -20.28 -6.68
CA PRO A 76 -13.79 -21.08 -7.33
C PRO A 76 -14.92 -21.41 -6.35
N GLN A 77 -16.15 -21.53 -6.84
CA GLN A 77 -17.30 -21.78 -5.98
C GLN A 77 -17.18 -23.09 -5.18
N THR A 78 -16.50 -24.10 -5.74
CA THR A 78 -16.24 -25.42 -5.16
C THR A 78 -15.16 -25.45 -4.08
N ASP A 79 -14.37 -24.37 -3.91
CA ASP A 79 -13.27 -24.33 -2.96
C ASP A 79 -13.80 -24.26 -1.51
N LYS A 80 -13.45 -25.27 -0.69
CA LYS A 80 -13.84 -25.37 0.73
C LYS A 80 -13.36 -24.19 1.57
N ARG A 81 -12.28 -23.49 1.16
CA ARG A 81 -11.76 -22.31 1.86
C ARG A 81 -12.78 -21.17 1.91
N ARG A 82 -13.75 -21.11 1.01
CA ARG A 82 -14.85 -20.12 1.06
C ARG A 82 -15.64 -20.21 2.36
N ALA A 83 -15.95 -21.43 2.82
CA ALA A 83 -16.68 -21.66 4.07
C ALA A 83 -15.83 -21.26 5.28
N LEU A 84 -14.53 -21.60 5.28
CA LEU A 84 -13.60 -21.24 6.35
C LEU A 84 -13.45 -19.72 6.49
N TYR A 85 -13.28 -18.99 5.39
CA TYR A 85 -13.21 -17.52 5.44
C TYR A 85 -14.50 -16.89 5.93
N ALA A 86 -15.67 -17.41 5.53
CA ALA A 86 -16.94 -16.93 6.02
C ALA A 86 -17.08 -17.11 7.54
N SER A 87 -16.72 -18.29 8.08
CA SER A 87 -16.75 -18.54 9.52
C SER A 87 -15.78 -17.64 10.29
N THR A 88 -14.56 -17.42 9.77
CA THR A 88 -13.57 -16.54 10.41
C THR A 88 -14.05 -15.09 10.41
N HIS A 89 -14.58 -14.57 9.30
CA HIS A 89 -15.13 -13.22 9.25
C HIS A 89 -16.28 -13.01 10.24
N GLN A 90 -17.17 -14.01 10.40
CA GLN A 90 -18.24 -13.95 11.39
C GLN A 90 -17.70 -13.93 12.82
N GLN A 91 -16.71 -14.76 13.13
CA GLN A 91 -16.06 -14.78 14.45
C GLN A 91 -15.38 -13.44 14.75
N LEU A 92 -14.60 -12.89 13.81
CA LEU A 92 -13.92 -11.61 13.96
C LEU A 92 -14.90 -10.44 14.11
N ALA A 93 -16.00 -10.45 13.36
CA ALA A 93 -17.06 -9.45 13.55
C ALA A 93 -17.65 -9.57 14.96
N ARG A 94 -17.99 -10.78 15.41
CA ARG A 94 -18.54 -11.00 16.76
C ARG A 94 -17.57 -10.56 17.86
N THR A 95 -16.28 -10.88 17.77
CA THR A 95 -15.28 -10.45 18.76
C THR A 95 -15.12 -8.94 18.78
N ALA A 96 -15.02 -8.29 17.61
CA ALA A 96 -14.93 -6.84 17.50
C ALA A 96 -16.19 -6.10 18.01
N LEU A 97 -17.37 -6.71 17.87
CA LEU A 97 -18.61 -6.18 18.43
C LEU A 97 -18.71 -6.42 19.95
N SER A 98 -18.11 -7.49 20.46
CA SER A 98 -18.17 -7.90 21.88
C SER A 98 -17.15 -7.22 22.76
N THR A 99 -16.06 -6.66 22.22
CA THR A 99 -15.10 -5.88 23.01
C THR A 99 -15.80 -4.62 23.50
N ARG A 100 -16.34 -4.69 24.73
CA ARG A 100 -16.75 -3.53 25.52
C ARG A 100 -15.54 -2.62 25.61
N THR A 101 -15.59 -1.44 25.00
CA THR A 101 -14.72 -0.35 25.39
C THR A 101 -14.94 -0.15 26.89
N SER A 102 -13.88 -0.16 27.69
CA SER A 102 -14.02 0.22 29.10
C SER A 102 -14.66 1.63 29.14
N PRO A 103 -15.57 1.91 30.10
CA PRO A 103 -16.23 3.23 30.21
C PRO A 103 -15.24 4.40 30.36
N THR A 104 -13.98 4.12 30.70
CA THR A 104 -12.85 5.06 30.75
C THR A 104 -12.33 5.53 29.38
N THR A 105 -12.74 4.87 28.29
CA THR A 105 -12.36 5.18 26.89
C THR A 105 -13.57 5.62 26.08
N SER A 106 -14.55 6.23 26.76
CA SER A 106 -15.70 6.86 26.11
C SER A 106 -15.25 8.14 25.40
N PRO A 107 -15.70 8.41 24.16
CA PRO A 107 -15.38 9.68 23.49
C PRO A 107 -15.86 10.85 24.36
N GLY A 108 -14.93 11.73 24.75
CA GLY A 108 -15.18 12.85 25.66
C GLY A 108 -14.48 12.77 27.03
N THR A 109 -13.71 11.72 27.32
CA THR A 109 -12.85 11.64 28.53
C THR A 109 -11.38 11.98 28.24
N PRO A 110 -10.63 12.58 29.20
CA PRO A 110 -9.26 13.06 29.00
C PRO A 110 -8.24 11.93 28.72
N LEU A 111 -8.62 10.67 28.93
CA LEU A 111 -7.81 9.47 28.63
C LEU A 111 -8.20 8.79 27.31
N SER A 112 -9.01 9.45 26.47
CA SER A 112 -9.35 8.99 25.13
C SER A 112 -8.14 9.09 24.18
N ALA A 113 -7.13 8.25 24.40
CA ALA A 113 -6.13 7.97 23.38
C ALA A 113 -6.84 7.29 22.19
N PRO A 114 -6.51 7.64 20.93
CA PRO A 114 -7.02 6.89 19.78
C PRO A 114 -6.59 5.44 19.94
N SER A 115 -7.54 4.55 20.22
CA SER A 115 -7.25 3.13 20.32
C SER A 115 -6.65 2.68 19.00
N HIS A 116 -5.44 2.11 19.03
CA HIS A 116 -4.83 1.42 17.88
C HIS A 116 -5.55 0.11 17.52
N LEU A 117 -6.62 -0.23 18.25
CA LEU A 117 -7.50 -1.33 17.90
C LEU A 117 -8.23 -0.98 16.59
N PRO A 118 -8.44 -1.96 15.69
CA PRO A 118 -9.18 -1.71 14.48
C PRO A 118 -10.57 -1.17 14.83
N PRO A 119 -11.06 -0.13 14.12
CA PRO A 119 -12.39 0.41 14.38
C PRO A 119 -13.41 -0.71 14.28
N LYS A 120 -14.42 -0.67 15.17
CA LYS A 120 -15.58 -1.57 15.12
C LYS A 120 -16.08 -1.61 13.66
N PRO A 121 -16.30 -2.80 13.07
CA PRO A 121 -16.62 -2.91 11.65
C PRO A 121 -17.91 -2.14 11.36
N SER A 122 -17.78 -0.93 10.82
CA SER A 122 -18.89 -0.14 10.30
C SER A 122 -19.20 -0.65 8.90
N SER A 123 -20.48 -0.70 8.55
CA SER A 123 -20.90 -1.01 7.18
C SER A 123 -20.45 0.07 6.18
N ALA A 124 -20.07 1.25 6.68
CA ALA A 124 -19.59 2.35 5.85
C ALA A 124 -18.18 2.05 5.32
N LEU A 125 -18.07 1.95 3.99
CA LEU A 125 -16.79 1.90 3.29
C LEU A 125 -16.03 3.22 3.48
N PRO A 126 -14.69 3.22 3.44
CA PRO A 126 -13.91 4.45 3.41
C PRO A 126 -14.30 5.31 2.20
N PRO A 127 -14.08 6.63 2.26
CA PRO A 127 -14.40 7.52 1.15
C PRO A 127 -13.67 7.09 -0.12
N ALA A 128 -14.40 7.03 -1.23
CA ALA A 128 -13.83 6.63 -2.50
C ALA A 128 -12.83 7.69 -3.00
N VAL A 129 -11.64 7.25 -3.43
CA VAL A 129 -10.62 8.14 -4.03
C VAL A 129 -11.13 8.80 -5.30
N ARG A 130 -12.00 8.11 -6.05
CA ARG A 130 -12.71 8.63 -7.22
C ARG A 130 -14.20 8.53 -6.95
N GLN A 131 -14.94 9.59 -7.28
CA GLN A 131 -16.39 9.57 -7.20
C GLN A 131 -16.96 8.53 -8.18
N PRO A 132 -17.89 7.67 -7.74
CA PRO A 132 -18.57 6.75 -8.64
C PRO A 132 -19.39 7.56 -9.63
N TYR A 133 -19.38 7.14 -10.90
CA TYR A 133 -20.21 7.73 -11.95
C TYR A 133 -20.86 6.60 -12.75
N ASP A 134 -22.08 6.82 -13.20
CA ASP A 134 -22.81 5.87 -14.03
C ASP A 134 -22.44 6.05 -15.50
N LYS A 135 -22.33 4.91 -16.20
CA LYS A 135 -22.02 4.90 -17.63
C LYS A 135 -23.30 5.15 -18.42
N GLN A 136 -23.33 6.21 -19.22
CA GLN A 136 -24.45 6.57 -20.08
C GLN A 136 -24.19 6.09 -21.52
N TYR A 137 -25.21 5.51 -22.16
CA TYR A 137 -25.15 4.92 -23.50
C TYR A 137 -26.27 5.49 -24.39
N HIS A 138 -26.43 6.81 -24.40
CA HIS A 138 -27.50 7.52 -25.12
C HIS A 138 -27.13 7.94 -26.55
N VAL A 139 -25.85 7.83 -26.93
CA VAL A 139 -25.39 8.28 -28.26
C VAL A 139 -25.73 7.23 -29.32
N THR A 140 -26.45 7.66 -30.36
CA THR A 140 -26.87 6.80 -31.48
C THR A 140 -25.79 6.69 -32.56
N GLU A 141 -25.94 5.73 -33.47
CA GLU A 141 -24.99 5.52 -34.58
C GLU A 141 -24.95 6.71 -35.55
N GLU A 142 -26.08 7.38 -35.77
CA GLU A 142 -26.17 8.59 -36.59
C GLU A 142 -25.34 9.74 -36.01
N GLN A 143 -25.44 9.94 -34.69
CA GLN A 143 -24.64 10.94 -33.97
C GLN A 143 -23.15 10.60 -34.01
N VAL A 144 -22.81 9.31 -33.95
CA VAL A 144 -21.43 8.84 -34.14
C VAL A 144 -20.91 9.19 -35.54
N ALA A 145 -21.71 9.00 -36.59
CA ALA A 145 -21.34 9.38 -37.95
C ALA A 145 -21.13 10.90 -38.06
N GLU A 146 -22.04 11.70 -37.48
CA GLU A 146 -21.91 13.17 -37.45
C GLU A 146 -20.64 13.61 -36.72
N MET A 147 -20.31 13.00 -35.57
CA MET A 147 -19.08 13.28 -34.82
C MET A 147 -17.83 13.03 -35.66
N ARG A 148 -17.82 11.93 -36.44
CA ARG A 148 -16.71 11.60 -37.34
C ARG A 148 -16.59 12.64 -38.45
N GLN A 149 -17.70 13.00 -39.08
CA GLN A 149 -17.74 13.99 -40.16
C GLN A 149 -17.24 15.36 -39.68
N LEU A 150 -17.78 15.89 -38.59
CA LEU A 150 -17.39 17.21 -38.05
C LEU A 150 -15.89 17.28 -37.71
N ARG A 151 -15.33 16.19 -37.20
CA ARG A 151 -13.92 16.11 -36.81
C ARG A 151 -12.96 15.83 -37.97
N ALA A 152 -13.46 15.24 -39.04
CA ALA A 152 -12.73 15.09 -40.29
C ALA A 152 -12.65 16.43 -41.04
N GLN A 153 -13.73 17.22 -41.01
CA GLN A 153 -13.79 18.55 -41.61
C GLN A 153 -12.82 19.52 -40.93
N ASP A 154 -13.06 19.83 -39.64
CA ASP A 154 -12.27 20.83 -38.91
C ASP A 154 -11.87 20.33 -37.51
N PRO A 155 -10.72 19.65 -37.36
CA PRO A 155 -10.29 19.10 -36.08
C PRO A 155 -9.93 20.16 -35.02
N ASP A 156 -9.64 21.40 -35.45
CA ASP A 156 -9.30 22.53 -34.59
C ASP A 156 -10.54 23.18 -33.97
N THR A 157 -11.63 23.32 -34.74
CA THR A 157 -12.91 23.83 -34.25
C THR A 157 -13.68 22.76 -33.49
N TRP A 158 -13.78 21.55 -34.07
CA TRP A 158 -14.50 20.41 -33.49
C TRP A 158 -13.55 19.54 -32.66
N THR A 159 -13.05 20.15 -31.58
CA THR A 159 -12.22 19.46 -30.59
C THR A 159 -13.02 18.37 -29.85
N ARG A 160 -12.31 17.44 -29.22
CA ARG A 160 -12.92 16.39 -28.37
C ARG A 160 -13.81 16.97 -27.28
N VAL A 161 -13.43 18.12 -26.73
CA VAL A 161 -14.18 18.82 -25.68
C VAL A 161 -15.50 19.36 -26.24
N LYS A 162 -15.46 20.02 -27.40
CA LYS A 162 -16.64 20.62 -28.02
C LYS A 162 -17.66 19.57 -28.46
N LEU A 163 -17.19 18.47 -29.04
CA LEU A 163 -18.06 17.35 -29.42
C LEU A 163 -18.65 16.63 -28.19
N ALA A 164 -17.85 16.44 -27.14
CA ALA A 164 -18.33 15.86 -25.88
C ALA A 164 -19.46 16.70 -25.26
N GLN A 165 -19.34 18.03 -25.31
CA GLN A 165 -20.40 18.94 -24.85
C GLN A 165 -21.64 18.88 -25.74
N ARG A 166 -21.47 18.89 -27.07
CA ARG A 166 -22.59 18.84 -28.03
C ARG A 166 -23.43 17.57 -27.91
N PHE A 167 -22.78 16.42 -27.80
CA PHE A 167 -23.46 15.11 -27.72
C PHE A 167 -23.61 14.60 -26.27
N ALA A 168 -23.34 15.45 -25.27
CA ALA A 168 -23.37 15.14 -23.85
C ALA A 168 -22.70 13.79 -23.50
N CYS A 169 -21.52 13.53 -24.06
CA CYS A 169 -20.80 12.27 -23.93
C CYS A 169 -19.38 12.47 -23.39
N SER A 170 -18.69 11.37 -23.03
CA SER A 170 -17.32 11.46 -22.50
C SER A 170 -16.32 11.88 -23.58
N GLN A 171 -15.39 12.81 -23.26
CA GLN A 171 -14.27 13.17 -24.13
C GLN A 171 -13.41 11.97 -24.54
N PHE A 172 -13.37 10.93 -23.70
CA PHE A 172 -12.72 9.67 -24.01
C PHE A 172 -13.45 8.94 -25.15
N PHE A 173 -14.78 8.85 -25.07
CA PHE A 173 -15.62 8.23 -26.11
C PHE A 173 -15.45 8.92 -27.47
N VAL A 174 -15.43 10.26 -27.50
CA VAL A 174 -15.13 11.01 -28.74
C VAL A 174 -13.77 10.63 -29.33
N GLY A 175 -12.75 10.48 -28.48
CA GLY A 175 -11.41 10.09 -28.91
C GLY A 175 -11.32 8.67 -29.47
N LEU A 176 -12.23 7.78 -29.04
CA LEU A 176 -12.35 6.42 -29.55
C LEU A 176 -13.03 6.40 -30.93
N VAL A 177 -14.12 7.16 -31.08
CA VAL A 177 -15.00 7.10 -32.26
C VAL A 177 -14.51 7.95 -33.42
N ALA A 178 -13.98 9.14 -33.13
CA ALA A 178 -13.60 10.16 -34.11
C ALA A 178 -12.09 10.49 -33.97
N ARG A 179 -11.25 9.52 -34.30
CA ARG A 179 -9.79 9.71 -34.32
C ARG A 179 -9.39 10.53 -35.55
N ASN A 180 -8.51 11.51 -35.37
CA ASN A 180 -7.92 12.28 -36.45
C ASN A 180 -6.38 12.17 -36.34
N PRO A 181 -5.71 11.43 -37.24
CA PRO A 181 -4.27 11.20 -37.16
C PRO A 181 -3.46 12.46 -37.43
N ASP A 182 -3.83 13.26 -38.42
CA ASP A 182 -3.10 14.46 -38.83
C ASP A 182 -2.98 15.45 -37.67
N LYS A 183 -4.08 15.70 -36.95
CA LYS A 183 -4.05 16.56 -35.76
C LYS A 183 -3.23 15.92 -34.64
N ALA A 184 -3.25 14.60 -34.50
CA ALA A 184 -2.47 13.91 -33.47
C ALA A 184 -0.96 14.04 -33.71
N GLU A 185 -0.52 13.95 -34.97
CA GLU A 185 0.88 14.16 -35.35
C GLU A 185 1.33 15.59 -35.11
N ARG A 186 0.51 16.59 -35.47
CA ARG A 186 0.80 18.01 -35.20
C ARG A 186 0.99 18.28 -33.71
N VAL A 187 0.11 17.72 -32.87
CA VAL A 187 0.20 17.84 -31.40
C VAL A 187 1.41 17.07 -30.85
N ALA A 188 1.75 15.91 -31.42
CA ALA A 188 2.94 15.16 -31.03
C ALA A 188 4.22 15.96 -31.31
N LEU A 189 4.32 16.60 -32.47
CA LEU A 189 5.43 17.46 -32.84
C LEU A 189 5.53 18.70 -31.92
N GLU A 190 4.39 19.33 -31.60
CA GLU A 190 4.35 20.43 -30.63
C GLU A 190 4.85 19.99 -29.25
N HIS A 191 4.42 18.82 -28.77
CA HIS A 191 4.91 18.25 -27.52
C HIS A 191 6.40 17.92 -27.57
N GLN A 192 6.93 17.45 -28.70
CA GLN A 192 8.37 17.24 -28.88
C GLN A 192 9.14 18.56 -28.78
N ARG A 193 8.72 19.60 -29.50
CA ARG A 193 9.31 20.95 -29.41
C ARG A 193 9.26 21.51 -28.00
N ALA A 194 8.19 21.25 -27.25
CA ALA A 194 8.08 21.65 -25.85
C ALA A 194 9.02 20.85 -24.92
N ARG A 195 9.26 19.57 -25.22
CA ARG A 195 10.21 18.69 -24.49
C ARG A 195 11.66 19.05 -24.76
N GLU A 196 12.00 19.46 -25.98
CA GLU A 196 13.33 19.94 -26.35
C GLU A 196 13.75 21.14 -25.50
N LYS A 197 12.79 22.02 -25.16
CA LYS A 197 13.00 23.18 -24.27
C LYS A 197 13.23 22.80 -22.80
N TRP A 198 13.10 21.53 -22.41
CA TRP A 198 13.35 21.11 -21.03
C TRP A 198 14.84 21.03 -20.75
N GLY A 199 15.30 21.76 -19.73
CA GLY A 199 16.64 21.60 -19.17
C GLY A 199 16.85 20.24 -18.49
N ALA A 200 18.11 19.91 -18.20
CA ALA A 200 18.55 18.60 -17.72
C ALA A 200 17.74 18.09 -16.52
N ARG A 201 17.63 18.88 -15.44
CA ARG A 201 16.92 18.50 -14.21
C ARG A 201 15.44 18.14 -14.45
N ARG A 202 14.74 18.86 -15.33
CA ARG A 202 13.34 18.57 -15.64
C ARG A 202 13.21 17.30 -16.46
N ARG A 203 14.13 17.06 -17.39
CA ARG A 203 14.17 15.86 -18.23
C ARG A 203 14.39 14.62 -17.38
N GLU A 204 15.42 14.61 -16.54
CA GLU A 204 15.73 13.52 -15.60
C GLU A 204 14.53 13.21 -14.69
N ALA A 205 13.95 14.23 -14.05
CA ALA A 205 12.78 14.03 -13.19
C ALA A 205 11.55 13.45 -13.92
N ARG A 206 11.41 13.69 -15.23
CA ARG A 206 10.34 13.12 -16.05
C ARG A 206 10.63 11.68 -16.44
N GLU A 207 11.89 11.36 -16.76
CA GLU A 207 12.34 9.99 -17.00
C GLU A 207 12.18 9.13 -15.74
N ASP A 208 12.59 9.62 -14.57
CA ASP A 208 12.40 8.95 -13.28
C ASP A 208 10.93 8.67 -12.98
N ARG A 209 10.03 9.62 -13.31
CA ARG A 209 8.59 9.41 -13.17
C ARG A 209 8.10 8.28 -14.08
N VAL A 210 8.61 8.19 -15.31
CA VAL A 210 8.27 7.09 -16.22
C VAL A 210 8.80 5.77 -15.66
N ARG A 211 10.05 5.73 -15.20
CA ARG A 211 10.66 4.54 -14.58
C ARG A 211 9.88 4.06 -13.36
N ARG A 212 9.47 4.97 -12.47
CA ARG A 212 8.61 4.63 -11.33
C ARG A 212 7.25 4.09 -11.77
N LYS A 213 6.62 4.71 -12.78
CA LYS A 213 5.34 4.23 -13.31
C LYS A 213 5.46 2.83 -13.93
N SER A 214 6.55 2.53 -14.62
CA SER A 214 6.79 1.18 -15.16
C SER A 214 7.15 0.16 -14.07
N ALA A 215 7.86 0.58 -13.02
CA ALA A 215 8.18 -0.27 -11.87
C ALA A 215 6.91 -0.68 -11.10
N TRP A 216 5.99 0.26 -10.88
CA TRP A 216 4.68 -0.02 -10.26
C TRP A 216 3.85 -1.08 -11.00
N ALA A 217 4.00 -1.21 -12.32
CA ALA A 217 3.27 -2.22 -13.11
C ALA A 217 3.93 -3.60 -13.06
N ARG A 218 5.18 -3.68 -12.60
CA ARG A 218 5.98 -4.91 -12.47
C ARG A 218 6.07 -5.39 -11.02
N ASP A 219 5.39 -4.71 -10.10
CA ASP A 219 5.53 -4.90 -8.65
C ASP A 219 6.99 -4.76 -8.16
N GLU A 220 7.75 -3.84 -8.78
CA GLU A 220 9.12 -3.40 -8.43
C GLU A 220 9.11 -1.99 -7.83
#